data_AF-A0A7C6SSH4-F1
#
_entry.id   AF-A0A7C6SSH4-F1
#
_cell.length_a   1.000
_cell.length_b   1.000
_cell.length_c   1.000
_cell.angle_alpha   90.00
_cell.angle_beta   90.00
_cell.angle_gamma   90.00
#
_symmetry.space_group_name_H-M   'P 1'
#
loop_
_entity.id
_entity.type
_entity.pdbx_description
1 polymer ?
#
loop_
_entity_poly.entity_id
_entity_poly.type
_entity_poly.pdbx_seq_one_letter_code
_entity_poly.pdbx_strand_id
1 'polypeptide(L)'
;MDISPLDIQKKEFSKSLRGYNKEEVDEFLERLLQNYERIYKENKDLKEQIELLQDKMKRYEEIETTLKNTLVLAEKTAEDVRRNVQNEREAILKQASVQAQKIIQQAEQEYNQIKSENEELRRQFFLYKLRFKNFLQSQLDYLDSSELNVISDENFSSSNLEAAATTEEICDGETEEKKDDFKEIVSLNPTSTLSEEDTSPDE
;
A
#
# COMPACT_ATOMS: atom_id res chain seq x y z
N MET A 1 -62.91 -39.21 -1.70
CA MET A 1 -63.53 -40.26 -0.87
C MET A 1 -65.02 -40.17 -1.11
N ASP A 2 -65.66 -41.31 -1.32
CA ASP A 2 -67.03 -41.37 -1.85
C ASP A 2 -68.10 -41.41 -0.75
N ILE A 3 -67.70 -41.48 0.53
CA ILE A 3 -68.59 -41.55 1.69
C ILE A 3 -68.03 -40.69 2.83
N SER A 4 -68.82 -39.72 3.30
CA SER A 4 -68.56 -38.85 4.46
C SER A 4 -69.01 -39.53 5.76
N PRO A 5 -68.44 -39.19 6.93
CA PRO A 5 -69.01 -39.57 8.23
C PRO A 5 -70.52 -39.24 8.32
N LEU A 6 -70.91 -38.09 7.77
CA LEU A 6 -72.30 -37.63 7.72
C LEU A 6 -73.21 -38.52 6.85
N ASP A 7 -72.63 -39.17 5.83
CA ASP A 7 -73.34 -40.11 4.96
C ASP A 7 -73.54 -41.46 5.65
N ILE A 8 -72.60 -41.89 6.51
CA ILE A 8 -72.73 -43.10 7.33
C ILE A 8 -73.86 -42.91 8.36
N GLN A 9 -73.92 -41.74 9.01
CA GLN A 9 -74.93 -41.43 10.03
C GLN A 9 -76.35 -41.36 9.46
N LYS A 10 -76.51 -40.87 8.23
CA LYS A 10 -77.81 -40.74 7.55
C LYS A 10 -78.21 -41.98 6.75
N LYS A 11 -77.42 -43.06 6.80
CA LYS A 11 -77.67 -44.23 5.96
C LYS A 11 -78.85 -45.05 6.47
N GLU A 12 -79.92 -45.08 5.69
CA GLU A 12 -81.05 -45.99 5.93
C GLU A 12 -80.94 -47.26 5.07
N PHE A 13 -81.24 -48.41 5.67
CA PHE A 13 -81.26 -49.72 5.00
C PHE A 13 -82.69 -50.21 4.79
N SER A 14 -82.96 -50.85 3.64
CA SER A 14 -84.25 -51.47 3.36
C SER A 14 -84.45 -52.76 4.15
N LYS A 15 -85.70 -53.03 4.58
CA LYS A 15 -86.05 -54.24 5.35
C LYS A 15 -86.26 -55.44 4.42
N SER A 16 -85.77 -56.62 4.82
CA SER A 16 -85.91 -57.89 4.10
C SER A 16 -86.32 -59.02 5.06
N LEU A 17 -87.06 -60.02 4.57
CA LEU A 17 -87.62 -61.15 5.36
C LEU A 17 -86.54 -62.02 6.05
N ARG A 18 -85.28 -61.96 5.58
CA ARG A 18 -84.09 -62.57 6.19
C ARG A 18 -82.92 -61.57 6.12
N GLY A 19 -82.92 -60.59 7.02
CA GLY A 19 -81.89 -59.54 7.12
C GLY A 19 -81.02 -59.65 8.37
N TYR A 20 -80.00 -58.79 8.45
CA TYR A 20 -79.19 -58.61 9.66
C TYR A 20 -80.01 -58.01 10.81
N ASN A 21 -79.60 -58.28 12.05
CA ASN A 21 -80.21 -57.65 13.21
C ASN A 21 -79.92 -56.14 13.19
N LYS A 22 -80.98 -55.33 13.25
CA LYS A 22 -80.88 -53.87 13.22
C LYS A 22 -80.03 -53.33 14.38
N GLU A 23 -80.22 -53.84 15.59
CA GLU A 23 -79.53 -53.33 16.79
C GLU A 23 -78.02 -53.57 16.72
N GLU A 24 -77.59 -54.75 16.28
CA GLU A 24 -76.16 -55.06 16.08
C GLU A 24 -75.53 -54.23 14.95
N VAL A 25 -76.28 -53.98 13.88
CA VAL A 25 -75.83 -53.15 12.75
C VAL A 25 -75.68 -51.69 13.18
N ASP A 26 -76.65 -51.15 13.93
CA ASP A 26 -76.60 -49.78 14.45
C ASP A 26 -75.38 -49.60 15.38
N GLU A 27 -75.16 -50.54 16.32
CA GLU A 27 -74.02 -50.50 17.24
C GLU A 27 -72.65 -50.66 16.53
N PHE A 28 -72.60 -51.40 15.42
CA PHE A 28 -71.42 -51.46 14.56
C PHE A 28 -71.19 -50.15 13.80
N LEU A 29 -72.24 -49.56 13.21
CA LEU A 29 -72.16 -48.31 12.47
C LEU A 29 -71.73 -47.14 13.36
N GLU A 30 -72.12 -47.13 14.63
CA GLU A 30 -71.72 -46.10 15.57
C GLU A 30 -70.22 -46.18 15.91
N ARG A 31 -69.69 -47.38 16.12
CA ARG A 31 -68.24 -47.61 16.26
C ARG A 31 -67.48 -47.31 14.97
N LEU A 32 -68.05 -47.64 13.81
CA LEU A 32 -67.47 -47.32 12.51
C LEU A 32 -67.38 -45.81 12.32
N LEU A 33 -68.47 -45.09 12.63
CA LEU A 33 -68.55 -43.63 12.52
C LEU A 33 -67.48 -42.95 13.39
N GLN A 34 -67.36 -43.34 14.67
CA GLN A 34 -66.34 -42.77 15.56
C GLN A 34 -64.91 -42.96 15.03
N ASN A 35 -64.58 -44.16 14.53
CA ASN A 35 -63.26 -44.42 13.96
C ASN A 35 -63.05 -43.66 12.66
N TYR A 36 -64.08 -43.55 11.82
CA TYR A 36 -64.01 -42.85 10.55
C TYR A 36 -63.85 -41.33 10.74
N GLU A 37 -64.55 -40.74 11.71
CA GLU A 37 -64.37 -39.35 12.11
C GLU A 37 -62.95 -39.07 12.61
N ARG A 38 -62.40 -39.98 13.44
CA ARG A 38 -61.01 -39.87 13.91
C ARG A 38 -60.02 -39.87 12.75
N ILE A 39 -60.12 -40.85 11.86
CA ILE A 39 -59.24 -40.95 10.68
C ILE A 39 -59.41 -39.73 9.78
N TYR A 40 -60.64 -39.25 9.58
CA TYR A 40 -60.92 -38.07 8.76
C TYR A 40 -60.26 -36.82 9.33
N LYS A 41 -60.36 -36.62 10.65
CA LYS A 41 -59.71 -35.51 11.34
C LYS A 41 -58.18 -35.61 11.29
N GLU A 42 -57.62 -36.77 11.60
CA GLU A 42 -56.17 -37.00 11.50
C GLU A 42 -55.66 -36.78 10.07
N ASN A 43 -56.38 -37.23 9.05
CA ASN A 43 -55.99 -37.01 7.65
C ASN A 43 -56.00 -35.52 7.28
N LYS A 44 -56.98 -34.76 7.78
CA LYS A 44 -57.04 -33.32 7.58
C LYS A 44 -55.86 -32.63 8.28
N ASP A 45 -55.63 -32.93 9.55
CA ASP A 45 -54.54 -32.34 10.34
C ASP A 45 -53.17 -32.66 9.74
N LEU A 46 -52.96 -33.89 9.25
CA LEU A 46 -51.74 -34.30 8.55
C LEU A 46 -51.55 -33.56 7.22
N LYS A 47 -52.62 -33.35 6.45
CA LYS A 47 -52.55 -32.58 5.20
C LYS A 47 -52.17 -31.13 5.44
N GLU A 48 -52.76 -30.50 6.46
CA GLU A 48 -52.41 -29.13 6.85
C GLU A 48 -50.94 -29.03 7.31
N GLN A 49 -50.44 -30.03 8.06
CA GLN A 49 -49.03 -30.10 8.43
C GLN A 49 -48.10 -30.27 7.23
N ILE A 50 -48.47 -31.14 6.27
CA ILE A 50 -47.68 -31.33 5.04
C ILE A 50 -47.59 -30.03 4.26
N GLU A 51 -48.70 -29.32 4.07
CA GLU A 51 -48.73 -28.04 3.36
C GLU A 51 -47.82 -27.01 4.04
N LEU A 52 -47.92 -26.88 5.36
CA LEU A 52 -47.08 -25.98 6.15
C LEU A 52 -45.58 -26.33 6.08
N LEU A 53 -45.24 -27.62 6.07
CA LEU A 53 -43.86 -28.09 5.93
C LEU A 53 -43.32 -27.85 4.52
N GLN A 54 -44.14 -28.06 3.49
CA GLN A 54 -43.78 -27.79 2.09
C GLN A 54 -43.50 -26.30 1.88
N ASP A 55 -44.30 -25.42 2.45
CA ASP A 55 -44.05 -23.97 2.39
C ASP A 55 -42.78 -23.56 3.14
N LYS A 56 -42.50 -24.19 4.27
CA LYS A 56 -41.21 -23.99 4.97
C LYS A 56 -40.04 -24.44 4.11
N MET A 57 -40.13 -25.60 3.46
CA MET A 57 -39.08 -26.10 2.57
C MET A 57 -38.81 -25.15 1.42
N LYS A 58 -39.86 -24.66 0.73
CA LYS A 58 -39.69 -23.69 -0.36
C LYS A 58 -38.97 -22.43 0.09
N ARG A 59 -39.34 -21.87 1.25
CA ARG A 59 -38.64 -20.71 1.82
C ARG A 59 -37.17 -21.01 2.11
N TYR A 60 -36.86 -22.20 2.63
CA TYR A 60 -35.46 -22.58 2.86
C TYR A 60 -34.67 -22.74 1.57
N GLU A 61 -35.26 -23.31 0.51
CA GLU A 61 -34.62 -23.41 -0.81
C GLU A 61 -34.34 -22.02 -1.42
N GLU A 62 -35.26 -21.06 -1.27
CA GLU A 62 -35.08 -19.67 -1.70
C GLU A 62 -33.94 -18.97 -0.93
N ILE A 63 -33.90 -19.17 0.39
CA ILE A 63 -32.83 -18.64 1.24
C ILE A 63 -31.48 -19.25 0.87
N GLU A 64 -31.42 -20.58 0.70
CA GLU A 64 -30.20 -21.29 0.30
C GLU A 64 -29.69 -20.81 -1.06
N THR A 65 -30.59 -20.62 -2.02
CA THR A 65 -30.25 -20.11 -3.35
C THR A 65 -29.71 -18.69 -3.28
N THR A 66 -30.37 -17.82 -2.51
CA THR A 66 -29.88 -16.46 -2.27
C THR A 66 -28.51 -16.46 -1.63
N LEU A 67 -28.31 -17.27 -0.59
CA LEU A 67 -27.05 -17.38 0.13
C LEU A 67 -25.91 -17.88 -0.78
N LYS A 68 -26.17 -18.89 -1.60
CA LYS A 68 -25.22 -19.38 -2.61
C LYS A 68 -24.83 -18.29 -3.60
N ASN A 69 -25.82 -17.55 -4.12
CA ASN A 69 -25.56 -16.45 -5.05
C ASN A 69 -24.75 -15.32 -4.40
N THR A 70 -25.07 -14.96 -3.14
CA THR A 70 -24.32 -13.96 -2.38
C THR A 70 -22.89 -14.42 -2.11
N LEU A 71 -22.67 -15.70 -1.79
CA LEU A 71 -21.33 -16.25 -1.57
C LEU A 71 -20.48 -16.17 -2.85
N VAL A 72 -21.03 -16.58 -3.99
CA VAL A 72 -20.35 -16.49 -5.29
C VAL A 72 -20.06 -15.03 -5.66
N LEU A 73 -20.99 -14.11 -5.40
CA LEU A 73 -20.76 -12.69 -5.63
C LEU A 73 -19.65 -12.14 -4.72
N ALA A 74 -19.62 -12.51 -3.45
CA ALA A 74 -18.59 -12.11 -2.52
C ALA A 74 -17.20 -12.64 -2.93
N GLU A 75 -17.11 -13.91 -3.33
CA GLU A 75 -15.88 -14.52 -3.85
C GLU A 75 -15.37 -13.78 -5.08
N LYS A 76 -16.25 -13.56 -6.06
CA LYS A 76 -15.90 -12.82 -7.29
C LYS A 76 -15.45 -11.38 -6.98
N THR A 77 -16.14 -10.71 -6.07
CA THR A 77 -15.78 -9.33 -5.66
C THR A 77 -14.41 -9.33 -4.97
N ALA A 78 -14.12 -10.30 -4.12
CA ALA A 78 -12.83 -10.42 -3.47
C ALA A 78 -11.70 -10.71 -4.48
N GLU A 79 -11.95 -11.55 -5.48
CA GLU A 79 -11.01 -11.79 -6.59
C GLU A 79 -10.76 -10.53 -7.42
N ASP A 80 -11.82 -9.80 -7.78
CA ASP A 80 -11.72 -8.55 -8.54
C ASP A 80 -10.92 -7.49 -7.76
N VAL A 81 -11.15 -7.36 -6.45
CA VAL A 81 -10.36 -6.48 -5.58
C VAL A 81 -8.89 -6.90 -5.55
N ARG A 82 -8.60 -8.19 -5.34
CA ARG A 82 -7.21 -8.69 -5.33
C ARG A 82 -6.50 -8.41 -6.66
N ARG A 83 -7.17 -8.67 -7.78
CA ARG A 83 -6.64 -8.43 -9.12
C ARG A 83 -6.36 -6.93 -9.35
N ASN A 84 -7.28 -6.05 -8.93
CA ASN A 84 -7.08 -4.61 -9.07
C ASN A 84 -5.91 -4.10 -8.22
N VAL A 85 -5.83 -4.52 -6.95
CA VAL A 85 -4.71 -4.20 -6.07
C VAL A 85 -3.38 -4.69 -6.64
N GLN A 86 -3.36 -5.87 -7.24
CA GLN A 86 -2.14 -6.40 -7.86
C GLN A 86 -1.70 -5.57 -9.07
N ASN A 87 -2.63 -5.21 -9.96
CA ASN A 87 -2.34 -4.35 -11.10
C ASN A 87 -1.87 -2.96 -10.67
N GLU A 88 -2.53 -2.36 -9.67
CA GLU A 88 -2.17 -1.05 -9.13
C GLU A 88 -0.80 -1.09 -8.45
N ARG A 89 -0.51 -2.13 -7.68
CA ARG A 89 0.82 -2.37 -7.09
C ARG A 89 1.90 -2.42 -8.16
N GLU A 90 1.69 -3.18 -9.23
CA GLU A 90 2.64 -3.28 -10.33
C GLU A 90 2.86 -1.93 -11.02
N ALA A 91 1.78 -1.16 -11.23
CA ALA A 91 1.86 0.18 -11.79
C ALA A 91 2.66 1.13 -10.89
N ILE A 92 2.40 1.12 -9.58
CA ILE A 92 3.14 1.93 -8.59
C ILE A 92 4.62 1.56 -8.58
N LEU A 93 4.95 0.26 -8.52
CA LEU A 93 6.35 -0.20 -8.53
C LEU A 93 7.07 0.22 -9.81
N LYS A 94 6.41 0.08 -10.96
CA LYS A 94 6.98 0.51 -12.24
C LYS A 94 7.19 2.02 -12.28
N GLN A 95 6.23 2.80 -11.83
CA GLN A 95 6.34 4.25 -11.78
C GLN A 95 7.45 4.70 -10.83
N ALA A 96 7.54 4.12 -9.63
CA ALA A 96 8.59 4.40 -8.66
C ALA A 96 9.98 4.05 -9.22
N SER A 97 10.11 2.91 -9.90
CA SER A 97 11.37 2.51 -10.55
C SER A 97 11.79 3.49 -11.64
N VAL A 98 10.86 3.91 -12.51
CA VAL A 98 11.14 4.90 -13.57
C VAL A 98 11.54 6.25 -12.97
N GLN A 99 10.85 6.72 -11.92
CA GLN A 99 11.18 7.97 -11.24
C GLN A 99 12.56 7.89 -10.57
N ALA A 100 12.87 6.80 -9.87
CA ALA A 100 14.16 6.59 -9.25
C ALA A 100 15.29 6.57 -10.30
N GLN A 101 15.12 5.86 -11.41
CA GLN A 101 16.08 5.86 -12.51
C GLN A 101 16.29 7.26 -13.10
N LYS A 102 15.21 8.03 -13.27
CA LYS A 102 15.29 9.40 -13.75
C LYS A 102 16.09 10.30 -12.82
N ILE A 103 15.85 10.20 -11.50
CA ILE A 103 16.59 10.98 -10.50
C ILE A 103 18.08 10.61 -10.54
N ILE A 104 18.41 9.32 -10.60
CA ILE A 104 19.81 8.85 -10.69
C ILE A 104 20.47 9.39 -11.97
N GLN A 105 19.82 9.29 -13.12
CA GLN A 105 20.35 9.80 -14.38
C GLN A 105 20.58 11.31 -14.35
N GLN A 106 19.65 12.07 -13.78
CA GLN A 106 19.81 13.52 -13.62
C GLN A 106 20.98 13.85 -12.70
N ALA A 107 21.09 13.18 -11.55
CA ALA A 107 22.21 13.37 -10.63
C ALA A 107 23.56 13.00 -11.25
N GLU A 108 23.63 11.91 -12.02
CA GLU A 108 24.85 11.52 -12.75
C GLU A 108 25.23 12.55 -13.81
N GLN A 109 24.25 13.09 -14.53
CA GLN A 109 24.48 14.13 -15.54
C GLN A 109 25.04 15.41 -14.89
N GLU A 110 24.40 15.88 -13.81
CA GLU A 110 24.85 17.05 -13.05
C GLU A 110 26.24 16.84 -12.43
N TYR A 111 26.47 15.66 -11.85
CA TYR A 111 27.78 15.30 -11.31
C TYR A 111 28.89 15.36 -12.37
N ASN A 112 28.64 14.77 -13.54
CA ASN A 112 29.61 14.78 -14.64
C ASN A 112 29.85 16.19 -15.19
N GLN A 113 28.81 17.02 -15.24
CA GLN A 113 28.93 18.41 -15.65
C GLN A 113 29.81 19.20 -14.65
N ILE A 114 29.48 19.16 -13.36
CA ILE A 114 30.25 19.85 -12.31
C ILE A 114 31.69 19.36 -12.28
N LYS A 115 31.91 18.05 -12.45
CA LYS A 115 33.25 17.47 -12.51
C LYS A 115 34.06 18.05 -13.69
N SER A 116 33.47 18.10 -14.88
CA SER A 116 34.10 18.69 -16.07
C SER A 116 34.42 20.17 -15.86
N GLU A 117 33.49 20.94 -15.29
CA GLU A 117 33.70 22.34 -14.95
C GLU A 117 34.83 22.53 -13.93
N ASN A 118 34.94 21.64 -12.93
CA ASN A 118 36.01 21.67 -11.94
C ASN A 118 37.38 21.37 -12.56
N GLU A 119 37.45 20.37 -13.44
CA GLU A 119 38.67 20.02 -14.18
C GLU A 119 39.13 21.18 -15.07
N GLU A 120 38.20 21.83 -15.78
CA GLU A 120 38.48 23.00 -16.60
C GLU A 120 38.95 24.20 -15.75
N LEU A 121 38.32 24.47 -14.61
CA LEU A 121 38.72 25.55 -13.72
C LEU A 121 40.14 25.31 -13.15
N ARG A 122 40.47 24.06 -12.77
CA ARG A 122 41.82 23.68 -12.35
C ARG A 122 42.84 23.91 -13.46
N ARG A 123 42.50 23.57 -14.70
CA ARG A 123 43.35 23.80 -15.88
C ARG A 123 43.60 25.29 -16.08
N GLN A 124 42.55 26.11 -16.03
CA GLN A 124 42.65 27.56 -16.16
C GLN A 124 43.51 28.18 -15.07
N PHE A 125 43.33 27.76 -13.82
CA PHE A 125 44.14 28.21 -12.69
C PHE A 125 45.63 27.87 -12.89
N PHE A 126 45.95 26.66 -13.32
CA PHE A 126 47.33 26.26 -13.58
C PHE A 126 47.97 27.09 -14.70
N LEU A 127 47.24 27.32 -15.79
CA LEU A 127 47.70 28.16 -16.90
C LEU A 127 47.92 29.61 -16.46
N TYR A 128 47.01 30.16 -15.66
CA TYR A 128 47.16 31.50 -15.10
C TYR A 128 48.39 31.60 -14.21
N LYS A 129 48.58 30.65 -13.28
CA LYS A 129 49.75 30.58 -12.41
C LYS A 129 51.06 30.54 -13.20
N LEU A 130 51.12 29.73 -14.27
CA LEU A 130 52.30 29.63 -15.13
C LEU A 130 52.58 30.95 -15.87
N ARG A 131 51.55 31.58 -16.45
CA ARG A 131 51.68 32.88 -17.13
C ARG A 131 52.14 33.97 -16.18
N PHE A 132 51.57 34.02 -14.98
CA PHE A 132 51.94 35.00 -13.97
C PHE A 132 53.38 34.81 -13.49
N LYS A 133 53.80 33.55 -13.26
CA LYS A 133 55.20 33.23 -12.94
C LYS A 133 56.16 33.70 -14.04
N ASN A 134 55.87 33.40 -15.30
CA ASN A 134 56.70 33.82 -16.43
C ASN A 134 56.73 35.35 -16.58
N PHE A 135 55.60 36.03 -16.33
CA PHE A 135 55.54 37.49 -16.34
C PHE A 135 56.46 38.08 -15.26
N LEU A 136 56.35 37.63 -14.02
CA LEU A 136 57.21 38.08 -12.92
C LEU A 136 58.68 37.79 -13.19
N GLN A 137 59.00 36.61 -13.73
CA GLN A 137 60.36 36.25 -14.10
C GLN A 137 60.91 37.18 -15.18
N SER A 138 60.12 37.51 -16.21
CA SER A 138 60.52 38.50 -17.21
C SER A 138 60.68 39.92 -16.64
N GLN A 139 59.90 40.31 -15.61
CA GLN A 139 60.10 41.59 -14.93
C GLN A 139 61.38 41.59 -14.08
N LEU A 140 61.70 40.47 -13.42
CA LEU A 140 62.96 40.30 -12.69
C LEU A 140 64.16 40.33 -13.65
N ASP A 141 64.10 39.57 -14.75
CA ASP A 141 65.13 39.57 -15.78
C ASP A 141 65.34 40.98 -16.38
N TYR A 142 64.26 41.77 -16.53
CA TYR A 142 64.35 43.18 -16.92
C TYR A 142 65.10 44.02 -15.88
N LEU A 143 64.83 43.85 -14.58
CA LEU A 143 65.53 44.55 -13.51
C LEU A 143 67.00 44.13 -13.38
N ASP A 144 67.30 42.84 -13.54
CA ASP A 144 68.66 42.31 -13.50
C ASP A 144 69.48 42.73 -14.73
N SER A 145 68.83 42.89 -15.89
CA SER A 145 69.46 43.42 -17.12
C SER A 145 69.49 44.94 -17.19
N SER A 146 68.61 45.64 -16.45
CA SER A 146 68.79 47.05 -16.14
C SER A 146 69.78 47.16 -14.99
N GLU A 147 71.06 46.97 -15.31
CA GLU A 147 72.13 47.62 -14.56
C GLU A 147 71.71 49.08 -14.37
N LEU A 148 71.33 49.40 -13.15
CA LEU A 148 70.94 50.73 -12.72
C LEU A 148 72.19 51.63 -12.71
N ASN A 149 72.69 51.98 -13.90
CA ASN A 149 73.61 53.09 -14.09
C ASN A 149 72.84 54.42 -14.07
N VAL A 150 72.15 54.69 -12.95
CA VAL A 150 71.52 56.00 -12.68
C VAL A 150 72.06 56.64 -11.41
N ILE A 151 73.03 56.04 -10.71
CA ILE A 151 73.71 56.71 -9.60
C ILE A 151 75.22 56.51 -9.69
N SER A 152 75.83 57.23 -10.62
CA SER A 152 77.22 57.66 -10.49
C SER A 152 77.43 58.91 -11.33
N ASP A 153 76.97 60.05 -10.81
CA ASP A 153 77.69 61.30 -11.00
C ASP A 153 77.42 62.22 -9.80
N GLU A 154 78.52 62.70 -9.22
CA GLU A 154 78.57 63.41 -7.96
C GLU A 154 77.97 64.82 -8.03
N ASN A 155 77.09 65.12 -7.07
CA ASN A 155 76.94 66.36 -6.30
C ASN A 155 75.46 66.65 -5.99
N PHE A 156 74.96 66.08 -4.88
CA PHE A 156 73.97 66.80 -4.10
C PHE A 156 74.33 66.70 -2.61
N SER A 157 74.47 67.87 -2.01
CA SER A 157 74.93 68.12 -0.65
C SER A 157 74.27 67.23 0.41
N SER A 158 75.12 66.88 1.37
CA SER A 158 74.82 66.43 2.73
C SER A 158 73.50 66.95 3.32
N SER A 159 72.59 66.04 3.64
CA SER A 159 71.99 65.91 4.98
C SER A 159 70.89 64.84 4.99
N ASN A 160 70.98 63.95 5.98
CA ASN A 160 69.93 63.08 6.53
C ASN A 160 69.75 61.69 5.91
N LEU A 161 70.53 60.73 6.43
CA LEU A 161 70.21 59.31 6.43
C LEU A 161 70.56 58.73 7.81
N GLU A 162 69.69 58.98 8.78
CA GLU A 162 69.57 58.17 9.99
C GLU A 162 68.09 57.98 10.28
N ALA A 163 67.54 56.85 9.85
CA ALA A 163 66.56 56.05 10.57
C ALA A 163 66.01 54.94 9.66
N ALA A 164 65.75 53.78 10.27
CA ALA A 164 65.05 52.62 9.70
C ALA A 164 65.90 51.62 8.90
N ALA A 165 67.03 51.20 9.47
CA ALA A 165 67.42 49.79 9.41
C ALA A 165 67.52 49.27 10.86
N THR A 166 66.40 48.78 11.39
CA THR A 166 66.40 47.79 12.47
C THR A 166 65.75 46.54 11.91
N THR A 167 66.58 45.51 11.82
CA THR A 167 66.25 44.13 11.55
C THR A 167 65.59 43.48 12.77
N GLU A 168 64.96 42.34 12.50
CA GLU A 168 64.46 41.30 13.42
C GLU A 168 63.01 41.42 13.88
N GLU A 169 62.15 40.59 13.28
CA GLU A 169 61.42 39.62 14.09
C GLU A 169 61.08 38.35 13.30
N ILE A 170 61.40 37.25 13.96
CA ILE A 170 61.17 35.84 13.64
C ILE A 170 59.67 35.53 13.77
N CYS A 171 59.14 34.63 12.94
CA CYS A 171 58.17 33.63 13.41
C CYS A 171 58.06 32.48 12.41
N ASP A 172 58.85 31.44 12.68
CA ASP A 172 58.50 30.07 12.33
C ASP A 172 57.16 29.72 12.97
N GLY A 173 56.29 29.08 12.18
CA GLY A 173 55.01 28.56 12.63
C GLY A 173 54.65 27.34 11.82
N GLU A 174 55.24 26.20 12.19
CA GLU A 174 54.63 24.90 11.91
C GLU A 174 53.27 24.82 12.63
N THR A 175 52.22 24.45 11.91
CA THR A 175 51.13 23.67 12.51
C THR A 175 50.65 22.63 11.49
N GLU A 176 50.90 21.37 11.85
CA GLU A 176 50.20 20.19 11.38
C GLU A 176 48.68 20.25 11.68
N GLU A 177 47.98 19.22 11.18
CA GLU A 177 46.64 18.75 11.58
C GLU A 177 45.42 19.52 11.00
N LYS A 178 44.40 18.91 10.35
CA LYS A 178 43.83 17.56 10.39
C LYS A 178 43.24 17.16 9.03
N LYS A 179 43.49 15.91 8.65
CA LYS A 179 42.58 15.13 7.79
C LYS A 179 41.52 14.47 8.68
N ASP A 180 40.41 14.14 8.04
CA ASP A 180 39.31 13.29 8.52
C ASP A 180 38.29 14.00 9.41
N ASP A 181 37.19 14.43 8.79
CA ASP A 181 35.84 14.16 9.31
C ASP A 181 34.80 14.33 8.19
N PHE A 182 33.71 13.57 8.29
CA PHE A 182 32.56 13.41 7.39
C PHE A 182 32.63 12.30 6.33
N LYS A 183 32.83 11.06 6.82
CA LYS A 183 31.93 9.96 6.45
C LYS A 183 30.79 9.91 7.46
N GLU A 184 29.60 9.52 6.99
CA GLU A 184 28.41 9.08 7.74
C GLU A 184 27.20 10.03 7.69
N ILE A 185 26.50 10.04 6.55
CA ILE A 185 25.04 10.21 6.53
C ILE A 185 24.45 9.20 5.52
N VAL A 186 24.31 7.95 5.94
CA VAL A 186 23.33 7.00 5.39
C VAL A 186 22.77 6.19 6.56
N SER A 187 21.61 6.61 7.09
CA SER A 187 20.56 5.69 7.57
C SER A 187 19.36 6.50 8.07
N LEU A 188 18.37 6.69 7.21
CA LEU A 188 17.00 6.93 7.65
C LEU A 188 16.11 5.91 6.95
N ASN A 189 16.00 4.74 7.57
CA ASN A 189 14.78 3.97 7.51
C ASN A 189 13.79 4.60 8.49
N PRO A 190 12.52 4.73 8.10
CA PRO A 190 11.43 4.49 9.02
C PRO A 190 10.67 3.25 8.56
N THR A 191 10.94 2.14 9.23
CA THR A 191 9.98 1.05 9.39
C THR A 191 8.90 1.58 10.35
N SER A 192 7.70 1.91 9.85
CA SER A 192 6.51 1.98 10.70
C SER A 192 5.68 0.73 10.46
N THR A 193 5.80 -0.15 11.45
CA THR A 193 5.02 -1.34 11.73
C THR A 193 3.53 -1.07 11.79
N LEU A 194 2.76 -2.08 11.35
CA LEU A 194 1.35 -2.25 11.63
C LEU A 194 1.07 -2.08 13.13
N SER A 195 0.07 -1.27 13.46
CA SER A 195 -0.74 -1.45 14.67
C SER A 195 -2.08 -2.02 14.22
N GLU A 196 -2.27 -3.29 14.56
CA GLU A 196 -3.59 -3.89 14.71
C GLU A 196 -4.37 -3.05 15.73
N GLU A 197 -5.52 -2.52 15.32
CA GLU A 197 -6.52 -2.01 16.26
C GLU A 197 -7.66 -3.04 16.27
N ASP A 198 -7.66 -3.82 17.35
CA ASP A 198 -8.80 -4.55 17.86
C ASP A 198 -10.02 -3.62 17.96
N THR A 199 -11.08 -3.91 17.21
CA THR A 199 -12.44 -3.58 17.63
C THR A 199 -13.26 -4.86 17.65
N SER A 200 -13.39 -5.39 18.85
CA SER A 200 -14.40 -6.37 19.25
C SER A 200 -15.81 -5.80 19.03
N PRO A 201 -16.83 -6.65 18.84
CA PRO A 201 -18.21 -6.23 18.56
C PRO A 201 -18.98 -5.96 19.85
N ASP A 202 -19.70 -4.84 19.90
CA ASP A 202 -20.75 -4.58 20.89
C ASP A 202 -22.12 -4.46 20.18
N GLU A 203 -23.05 -5.27 20.68
CA GLU A 203 -24.53 -5.29 20.52
C GLU A 203 -25.18 -5.80 19.21
#